data_AF-A0A9E1EDQ5-F1
#
_entry.id   AF-A0A9E1EDQ5-F1
#
_cell.length_a   1.000
_cell.length_b   1.000
_cell.length_c   1.000
_cell.angle_alpha   90.00
_cell.angle_beta   90.00
_cell.angle_gamma   90.00
#
_symmetry.space_group_name_H-M   'P 1'
#
loop_
_entity.id
_entity.type
_entity.pdbx_description
1 polymer ?
#
loop_
_entity_poly.entity_id
_entity_poly.type
_entity_poly.pdbx_seq_one_letter_code
_entity_poly.pdbx_strand_id
1 'polypeptide(L)'
;MSKENIVAENEEVTMTKEEKNAEIRKYENDILAGLLEAASYKTDDEDTVKIQIKRHGAIVLEFRIRPLSEEEYQTCKRKNTNYKRNRQLGTKVAESVESARYRSQLIYEATVDEDREKIWDNKEAWKRLSVLNGIDLVEVVLKAGEKDAILEKLDEISGYQPSVEEVAKN
;
A
#
# COMPACT_ATOMS: atom_id res chain seq x y z
N MET A 1 14.45 -21.34 72.17
CA MET A 1 14.35 -20.08 71.42
C MET A 1 14.03 -20.43 69.99
N SER A 2 13.02 -19.76 69.46
CA SER A 2 12.02 -20.23 68.51
C SER A 2 12.51 -20.31 67.07
N LYS A 3 12.04 -21.32 66.34
CA LYS A 3 12.05 -21.34 64.88
C LYS A 3 10.83 -20.52 64.42
N GLU A 4 11.04 -19.45 63.65
CA GLU A 4 9.97 -18.83 62.88
C GLU A 4 10.19 -19.17 61.40
N ASN A 5 9.25 -19.98 60.92
CA ASN A 5 9.14 -20.45 59.55
C ASN A 5 8.19 -19.47 58.85
N ILE A 6 8.71 -18.56 58.03
CA ILE A 6 7.87 -17.67 57.21
C ILE A 6 7.46 -18.47 55.98
N VAL A 7 6.27 -19.05 56.03
CA VAL A 7 5.59 -19.61 54.86
C VAL A 7 4.95 -18.45 54.11
N ALA A 8 5.51 -18.11 52.96
CA ALA A 8 4.85 -17.26 51.98
C ALA A 8 3.76 -18.11 51.30
N GLU A 9 2.50 -17.86 51.64
CA GLU A 9 1.35 -18.40 50.92
C GLU A 9 1.32 -17.78 49.51
N ASN A 10 1.72 -18.56 48.51
CA ASN A 10 1.29 -18.33 47.14
C ASN A 10 -0.18 -18.73 47.05
N GLU A 11 -1.08 -17.76 47.20
CA GLU A 11 -2.49 -17.93 46.83
C GLU A 11 -2.59 -18.10 45.31
N GLU A 12 -2.59 -19.35 44.83
CA GLU A 12 -3.09 -19.66 43.50
C GLU A 12 -4.60 -19.38 43.48
N VAL A 13 -4.98 -18.20 42.98
CA VAL A 13 -6.38 -17.87 42.71
C VAL A 13 -6.91 -18.83 41.65
N THR A 14 -7.63 -19.85 42.08
CA THR A 14 -8.28 -20.82 41.19
C THR A 14 -9.48 -20.18 40.50
N MET A 15 -9.24 -19.52 39.37
CA MET A 15 -10.31 -18.96 38.55
C MET A 15 -11.27 -20.06 38.06
N THR A 16 -12.57 -19.78 38.14
CA THR A 16 -13.62 -20.66 37.63
C THR A 16 -13.51 -20.83 36.12
N LYS A 17 -14.08 -21.92 35.59
CA LYS A 17 -14.06 -22.21 34.16
C LYS A 17 -14.70 -21.09 33.32
N GLU A 18 -15.70 -20.40 33.87
CA GLU A 18 -16.39 -19.29 33.23
C GLU A 18 -15.52 -18.03 33.18
N GLU A 19 -14.78 -17.74 34.24
CA GLU A 19 -13.82 -16.62 34.28
C GLU A 19 -12.65 -16.84 33.32
N LYS A 20 -12.11 -18.07 33.26
CA LYS A 20 -11.07 -18.43 32.26
C LYS A 20 -11.58 -18.29 30.83
N ASN A 21 -12.81 -18.73 30.55
CA ASN A 21 -13.43 -18.57 29.24
C ASN A 21 -13.69 -17.10 28.89
N ALA A 22 -14.06 -16.27 29.88
CA ALA A 22 -14.25 -14.84 29.68
C ALA A 22 -12.93 -14.11 29.40
N GLU A 23 -11.84 -14.52 30.05
CA GLU A 23 -10.50 -13.99 29.80
C GLU A 23 -10.01 -14.39 28.39
N ILE A 24 -10.15 -15.66 28.02
CA ILE A 24 -9.83 -16.15 26.66
C ILE A 24 -10.59 -15.36 25.59
N ARG A 25 -11.90 -15.12 25.79
CA ARG A 25 -12.72 -14.33 24.86
C ARG A 25 -12.25 -12.87 24.77
N LYS A 26 -11.77 -12.27 25.86
CA LYS A 26 -11.20 -10.91 25.83
C LYS A 26 -9.94 -10.88 24.96
N TYR A 27 -9.00 -11.80 25.19
CA TYR A 27 -7.81 -11.91 24.36
C TYR A 27 -8.14 -12.18 22.88
N GLU A 28 -9.12 -13.05 22.60
CA GLU A 28 -9.59 -13.30 21.22
C GLU A 28 -10.21 -12.04 20.58
N ASN A 29 -11.00 -11.27 21.33
CA ASN A 29 -11.56 -10.00 20.85
C ASN A 29 -10.46 -8.96 20.58
N ASP A 30 -9.42 -8.91 21.42
CA ASP A 30 -8.30 -7.98 21.25
C ASP A 30 -7.46 -8.35 20.01
N ILE A 31 -7.21 -9.65 19.79
CA ILE A 31 -6.56 -10.14 18.56
C ILE A 31 -7.42 -9.81 17.33
N LEU A 32 -8.73 -10.05 17.40
CA LEU A 32 -9.64 -9.74 16.29
C LEU A 32 -9.64 -8.24 15.98
N ALA A 33 -9.71 -7.38 16.99
CA ALA A 33 -9.62 -5.94 16.82
C ALA A 33 -8.31 -5.53 16.14
N GLY A 34 -7.17 -6.08 16.58
CA GLY A 34 -5.88 -5.83 15.95
C GLY A 34 -5.81 -6.31 14.49
N LEU A 35 -6.42 -7.44 14.15
CA LEU A 35 -6.48 -7.93 12.77
C LEU A 35 -7.38 -7.07 11.88
N LEU A 36 -8.50 -6.58 12.41
CA LEU A 36 -9.41 -5.69 11.68
C LEU A 36 -8.75 -4.33 11.40
N GLU A 37 -8.06 -3.77 12.39
CA GLU A 37 -7.26 -2.55 12.25
C GLU A 37 -6.16 -2.73 11.20
N ALA A 38 -5.40 -3.83 11.27
CA ALA A 38 -4.38 -4.12 10.28
C ALA A 38 -4.95 -4.36 8.87
N ALA A 39 -6.21 -4.75 8.74
CA ALA A 39 -6.87 -4.97 7.46
C ALA A 39 -7.45 -3.68 6.84
N SER A 40 -7.65 -2.62 7.64
CA SER A 40 -8.23 -1.34 7.18
C SER A 40 -7.22 -0.39 6.54
N TYR A 41 -5.94 -0.76 6.41
CA TYR A 41 -4.87 0.08 5.84
C TYR A 41 -5.19 0.71 4.46
N LYS A 42 -6.11 0.11 3.69
CA LYS A 42 -6.53 0.66 2.38
C LYS A 42 -7.49 1.84 2.48
N THR A 43 -8.22 1.92 3.59
CA THR A 43 -9.30 2.89 3.81
C THR A 43 -9.00 3.83 4.96
N ASP A 44 -7.94 3.58 5.71
CA ASP A 44 -7.50 4.44 6.79
C ASP A 44 -6.81 5.69 6.22
N ASP A 45 -7.29 6.87 6.63
CA ASP A 45 -6.69 8.15 6.26
C ASP A 45 -5.31 8.32 6.90
N GLU A 46 -5.02 7.67 8.04
CA GLU A 46 -3.72 7.75 8.73
C GLU A 46 -2.58 7.11 7.91
N ASP A 47 -2.88 6.08 7.12
CA ASP A 47 -1.94 5.43 6.22
C ASP A 47 -1.79 6.17 4.88
N THR A 48 -2.53 7.25 4.66
CA THR A 48 -2.44 8.04 3.43
C THR A 48 -1.36 9.13 3.51
N VAL A 49 -0.62 9.29 2.41
CA VAL A 49 0.41 10.33 2.29
C VAL A 49 0.01 11.36 1.24
N LYS A 50 0.17 12.64 1.60
CA LYS A 50 -0.01 13.76 0.67
C LYS A 50 1.20 13.92 -0.24
N ILE A 51 0.93 13.93 -1.54
CA ILE A 51 1.89 14.21 -2.61
C ILE A 51 1.67 15.64 -3.10
N GLN A 52 2.75 16.41 -3.16
CA GLN A 52 2.76 17.77 -3.72
C GLN A 52 3.76 17.88 -4.86
N ILE A 53 3.26 18.18 -6.05
CA ILE A 53 4.09 18.44 -7.22
C ILE A 53 4.45 19.91 -7.26
N LYS A 54 5.73 20.23 -7.06
CA LYS A 54 6.25 21.59 -7.11
C LYS A 54 6.98 21.85 -8.43
N ARG A 55 6.54 22.88 -9.16
CA ARG A 55 7.20 23.35 -10.38
C ARG A 55 7.42 24.84 -10.28
N HIS A 56 8.63 25.29 -10.59
CA HIS A 56 8.99 26.71 -10.53
C HIS A 56 8.68 27.39 -9.18
N GLY A 57 8.82 26.64 -8.08
CA GLY A 57 8.57 27.12 -6.72
C GLY A 57 7.10 27.14 -6.28
N ALA A 58 6.15 26.78 -7.15
CA ALA A 58 4.73 26.71 -6.83
C ALA A 58 4.23 25.26 -6.82
N ILE A 59 3.27 24.96 -5.94
CA ILE A 59 2.53 23.69 -5.97
C ILE A 59 1.56 23.77 -7.15
N VAL A 60 1.72 22.86 -8.10
CA VAL A 60 0.87 22.79 -9.31
C VAL A 60 -0.15 21.67 -9.25
N LEU A 61 0.07 20.67 -8.39
CA LEU A 61 -0.82 19.54 -8.19
C LEU A 61 -0.61 18.97 -6.79
N GLU A 62 -1.71 18.59 -6.14
CA GLU A 62 -1.71 17.93 -4.83
C GLU A 62 -2.76 16.81 -4.82
N PHE A 63 -2.40 15.65 -4.27
CA PHE A 63 -3.29 14.50 -4.09
C PHE A 63 -2.76 13.56 -3.01
N ARG A 64 -3.61 12.67 -2.50
CA ARG A 64 -3.23 11.63 -1.54
C ARG A 64 -3.05 10.28 -2.21
N ILE A 65 -2.07 9.53 -1.74
CA ILE A 65 -1.88 8.12 -2.06
C ILE A 65 -2.06 7.25 -0.82
N ARG A 66 -2.61 6.06 -0.99
CA ARG A 66 -2.70 5.00 0.01
C ARG A 66 -1.71 3.88 -0.29
N PRO A 67 -1.33 3.06 0.69
CA PRO A 67 -0.62 1.80 0.44
C PRO A 67 -1.40 0.88 -0.52
N LEU A 68 -0.62 0.16 -1.32
CA LEU A 68 -1.11 -0.94 -2.16
C LEU A 68 -0.72 -2.30 -1.56
N SER A 69 -1.59 -3.29 -1.73
CA SER A 69 -1.31 -4.70 -1.44
C SER A 69 -0.46 -5.35 -2.52
N GLU A 70 0.24 -6.43 -2.18
CA GLU A 70 0.99 -7.24 -3.14
C GLU A 70 0.14 -7.64 -4.37
N GLU A 71 -1.13 -8.02 -4.15
CA GLU A 71 -2.04 -8.37 -5.25
C GLU A 71 -2.33 -7.18 -6.19
N GLU A 72 -2.41 -5.96 -5.67
CA GLU A 72 -2.58 -4.75 -6.47
C GLU A 72 -1.32 -4.48 -7.31
N TYR A 73 -0.13 -4.61 -6.74
CA TYR A 73 1.14 -4.53 -7.49
C TYR A 73 1.20 -5.56 -8.62
N GLN A 74 0.89 -6.83 -8.33
CA GLN A 74 0.92 -7.90 -9.33
C GLN A 74 -0.16 -7.70 -10.41
N THR A 75 -1.33 -7.23 -10.04
CA THR A 75 -2.41 -6.92 -10.99
C THR A 75 -2.01 -5.77 -11.91
N CYS A 76 -1.42 -4.71 -11.37
CA CYS A 76 -0.87 -3.61 -12.18
C CYS A 76 0.23 -4.10 -13.13
N LYS A 77 1.15 -4.95 -12.64
CA LYS A 77 2.23 -5.53 -13.45
C LYS A 77 1.69 -6.39 -14.59
N ARG A 78 0.74 -7.26 -14.30
CA ARG A 78 0.07 -8.13 -15.29
C ARG A 78 -0.67 -7.34 -16.35
N LYS A 79 -1.42 -6.29 -15.97
CA LYS A 79 -2.14 -5.40 -16.92
C LYS A 79 -1.18 -4.68 -17.88
N ASN A 80 0.07 -4.50 -17.48
CA ASN A 80 1.11 -3.83 -18.25
C ASN A 80 2.18 -4.80 -18.78
N THR A 81 1.89 -6.11 -18.79
CA THR A 81 2.78 -7.12 -19.37
C THR A 81 2.30 -7.48 -20.78
N ASN A 82 3.19 -7.37 -21.76
CA ASN A 82 2.97 -7.83 -23.11
C ASN A 82 3.16 -9.34 -23.17
N TYR A 83 2.13 -10.04 -23.64
CA TYR A 83 2.16 -11.50 -23.78
C TYR A 83 2.19 -11.88 -25.26
N LYS A 84 3.18 -12.70 -25.62
CA LYS A 84 3.31 -13.25 -26.96
C LYS A 84 2.85 -14.69 -26.99
N ARG A 85 2.16 -15.06 -28.06
CA ARG A 85 1.73 -16.45 -28.26
C ARG A 85 2.92 -17.28 -28.75
N ASN A 86 3.31 -18.28 -27.97
CA ASN A 86 4.26 -19.29 -28.43
C ASN A 86 3.53 -20.24 -29.40
N ARG A 87 3.89 -20.20 -30.68
CA ARG A 87 3.25 -21.01 -31.72
C ARG A 87 3.51 -22.51 -31.58
N GLN A 88 4.61 -22.92 -30.94
CA GLN A 88 4.95 -24.33 -30.75
C GLN A 88 4.20 -24.97 -29.57
N LEU A 89 4.05 -24.22 -28.47
CA LEU A 89 3.43 -24.72 -27.23
C LEU A 89 1.95 -24.32 -27.08
N GLY A 90 1.44 -23.45 -27.94
CA GLY A 90 0.07 -22.94 -27.89
C GLY A 90 -0.23 -21.97 -26.73
N THR A 91 0.73 -21.76 -25.82
CA THR A 91 0.60 -20.94 -24.61
C THR A 91 1.03 -19.49 -24.81
N LYS A 92 0.51 -18.59 -23.96
CA LYS A 92 0.95 -17.18 -23.88
C LYS A 92 2.14 -17.07 -22.92
N VAL A 93 3.21 -16.44 -23.37
CA VAL A 93 4.44 -16.22 -22.59
C VAL A 93 4.63 -14.71 -22.41
N ALA A 94 4.97 -14.29 -21.20
CA ALA A 94 5.30 -12.89 -20.92
C ALA A 94 6.58 -12.50 -21.69
N GLU A 95 6.52 -11.44 -22.49
CA GLU A 95 7.64 -10.96 -23.31
C GLU A 95 8.32 -9.75 -22.65
N SER A 96 7.55 -8.74 -22.26
CA SER A 96 8.08 -7.52 -21.64
C SER A 96 7.03 -6.83 -20.77
N VAL A 97 7.47 -6.01 -19.81
CA VAL A 97 6.60 -5.09 -19.08
C VAL A 97 6.72 -3.70 -19.70
N GLU A 98 5.61 -3.04 -19.96
CA GLU A 98 5.57 -1.64 -20.37
C GLU A 98 5.82 -0.75 -19.14
N SER A 99 7.10 -0.54 -18.81
CA SER A 99 7.51 0.07 -17.54
C SER A 99 6.92 1.45 -17.29
N ALA A 100 6.86 2.33 -18.30
CA ALA A 100 6.31 3.68 -18.14
C ALA A 100 4.81 3.64 -17.77
N ARG A 101 4.03 2.85 -18.52
CA ARG A 101 2.60 2.68 -18.25
C ARG A 101 2.34 1.94 -16.94
N TYR A 102 3.16 0.96 -16.58
CA TYR A 102 3.11 0.29 -15.28
C TYR A 102 3.28 1.27 -14.12
N ARG A 103 4.28 2.16 -14.20
CA ARG A 103 4.52 3.21 -13.19
C ARG A 103 3.33 4.16 -13.06
N SER A 104 2.78 4.60 -14.19
CA SER A 104 1.58 5.45 -14.20
C SER A 104 0.34 4.73 -13.66
N GLN A 105 0.20 3.42 -13.92
CA GLN A 105 -0.88 2.59 -13.36
C GLN A 105 -0.78 2.46 -11.84
N LEU A 106 0.42 2.29 -11.28
CA LEU A 106 0.62 2.21 -9.83
C LEU A 106 0.18 3.52 -9.14
N ILE A 107 0.59 4.66 -9.68
CA ILE A 107 0.20 5.98 -9.15
C ILE A 107 -1.33 6.16 -9.24
N TYR A 108 -1.94 5.77 -10.36
CA TYR A 108 -3.39 5.84 -10.54
C TYR A 108 -4.13 4.96 -9.52
N GLU A 109 -3.69 3.72 -9.30
CA GLU A 109 -4.30 2.76 -8.38
C GLU A 109 -4.13 3.19 -6.92
N ALA A 110 -2.96 3.73 -6.58
CA ALA A 110 -2.61 4.18 -5.23
C ALA A 110 -3.28 5.50 -4.85
N THR A 111 -3.68 6.33 -5.84
CA THR A 111 -4.37 7.59 -5.53
C THR A 111 -5.73 7.28 -4.90
N VAL A 112 -6.02 7.90 -3.76
CA VAL A 112 -7.30 7.73 -3.05
C VAL A 112 -8.47 8.07 -3.97
N ASP A 113 -9.60 7.37 -3.80
CA ASP A 113 -10.71 7.42 -4.75
C ASP A 113 -11.24 8.85 -4.97
N GLU A 114 -11.32 9.67 -3.91
CA GLU A 114 -11.82 11.04 -4.01
C GLU A 114 -10.89 11.96 -4.82
N ASP A 115 -9.58 11.77 -4.72
CA ASP A 115 -8.60 12.57 -5.46
C ASP A 115 -8.45 12.03 -6.88
N ARG A 116 -8.54 10.71 -7.07
CA ARG A 116 -8.55 10.06 -8.38
C ARG A 116 -9.72 10.55 -9.22
N GLU A 117 -10.93 10.63 -8.65
CA GLU A 117 -12.11 11.12 -9.37
C GLU A 117 -11.93 12.57 -9.84
N LYS A 118 -11.43 13.44 -8.95
CA LYS A 118 -11.25 14.88 -9.22
C LYS A 118 -10.12 15.17 -10.21
N ILE A 119 -9.04 14.41 -10.14
CA ILE A 119 -7.79 14.69 -10.84
C ILE A 119 -7.65 13.77 -12.04
N TRP A 120 -7.52 12.47 -11.80
CA TRP A 120 -7.18 11.49 -12.83
C TRP A 120 -8.37 11.14 -13.72
N ASP A 121 -9.60 11.15 -13.20
CA ASP A 121 -10.81 10.84 -13.97
C ASP A 121 -11.52 12.08 -14.55
N ASN A 122 -10.86 13.23 -14.48
CA ASN A 122 -11.35 14.49 -15.01
C ASN A 122 -11.49 14.44 -16.55
N LYS A 123 -12.71 14.23 -17.04
CA LYS A 123 -13.00 14.11 -18.48
C LYS A 123 -12.68 15.36 -19.28
N GLU A 124 -12.71 16.53 -18.66
CA GLU A 124 -12.34 17.78 -19.33
C GLU A 124 -10.82 17.84 -19.55
N ALA A 125 -10.04 17.43 -18.54
CA ALA A 125 -8.60 17.27 -18.69
C ALA A 125 -8.26 16.25 -19.79
N TRP A 126 -9.01 15.13 -19.85
CA TRP A 126 -8.82 14.11 -20.89
C TRP A 126 -8.96 14.67 -22.30
N LYS A 127 -10.04 15.42 -22.53
CA LYS A 127 -10.29 16.07 -23.83
C LYS A 127 -9.21 17.09 -24.18
N ARG A 128 -8.84 17.96 -23.24
CA ARG A 128 -7.87 19.03 -23.48
C ARG A 128 -6.45 18.51 -23.73
N LEU A 129 -6.09 17.40 -23.07
CA LEU A 129 -4.76 16.80 -23.19
C LEU A 129 -4.73 15.63 -24.18
N SER A 130 -5.85 15.32 -24.85
CA SER A 130 -5.99 14.24 -25.83
C SER A 130 -5.58 12.85 -25.29
N VAL A 131 -5.98 12.55 -24.05
CA VAL A 131 -5.73 11.25 -23.40
C VAL A 131 -7.03 10.43 -23.26
N LEU A 132 -6.92 9.11 -23.21
CA LEU A 132 -8.09 8.22 -23.25
C LEU A 132 -8.61 7.83 -21.87
N ASN A 133 -7.75 7.84 -20.86
CA ASN A 133 -8.07 7.43 -19.50
C ASN A 133 -7.15 8.11 -18.47
N GLY A 134 -7.39 7.86 -17.18
CA GLY A 134 -6.64 8.50 -16.10
C GLY A 134 -5.17 8.08 -16.01
N ILE A 135 -4.82 6.86 -16.44
CA ILE A 135 -3.43 6.39 -16.48
C ILE A 135 -2.65 7.17 -17.54
N ASP A 136 -3.26 7.40 -18.70
CA ASP A 136 -2.69 8.23 -19.76
C ASP A 136 -2.56 9.70 -19.29
N LEU A 137 -3.49 10.18 -18.48
CA LEU A 137 -3.40 11.51 -17.88
C LEU A 137 -2.20 11.62 -16.91
N VAL A 138 -2.00 10.63 -16.04
CA VAL A 138 -0.80 10.52 -15.19
C VAL A 138 0.46 10.54 -16.04
N GLU A 139 0.45 9.81 -17.17
CA GLU A 139 1.60 9.70 -18.06
C GLU A 139 2.04 11.05 -18.61
N VAL A 140 1.07 11.86 -19.06
CA VAL A 140 1.28 13.17 -19.69
C VAL A 140 1.54 14.27 -18.66
N VAL A 141 0.91 14.21 -17.49
CA VAL A 141 0.96 15.31 -16.51
C VAL A 141 2.20 15.25 -15.64
N LEU A 142 2.70 14.06 -15.27
CA LEU A 142 3.83 13.92 -14.34
C LEU A 142 5.16 13.67 -15.09
N LYS A 143 6.22 14.36 -14.66
CA LYS A 143 7.59 14.13 -15.16
C LYS A 143 8.12 12.79 -14.65
N ALA A 144 9.07 12.21 -15.37
CA ALA A 144 9.68 10.93 -14.98
C ALA A 144 10.24 10.93 -13.53
N GLY A 145 10.99 11.95 -13.15
CA GLY A 145 11.51 12.08 -11.77
C GLY A 145 10.43 12.35 -10.71
N GLU A 146 9.32 12.99 -11.09
CA GLU A 146 8.18 13.17 -10.18
C GLU A 146 7.49 11.82 -9.94
N LYS A 147 7.30 11.00 -10.99
CA LYS A 147 6.81 9.62 -10.86
C LYS A 147 7.74 8.77 -9.98
N ASP A 148 9.05 8.97 -10.08
CA ASP A 148 10.04 8.27 -9.26
C ASP A 148 9.87 8.56 -7.77
N ALA A 149 9.83 9.84 -7.40
CA ALA A 149 9.63 10.24 -6.02
C ALA A 149 8.28 9.79 -5.44
N ILE A 150 7.22 9.76 -6.26
CA ILE A 150 5.91 9.25 -5.82
C ILE A 150 5.97 7.74 -5.58
N LEU A 151 6.65 6.99 -6.45
CA LEU A 151 6.76 5.54 -6.30
C LEU A 151 7.64 5.16 -5.10
N GLU A 152 8.70 5.90 -4.82
CA GLU A 152 9.49 5.72 -3.61
C GLU A 152 8.64 5.90 -2.35
N LYS A 153 7.78 6.93 -2.34
CA LYS A 153 6.83 7.14 -1.24
C LYS A 153 5.77 6.04 -1.16
N LEU A 154 5.31 5.55 -2.31
CA LEU A 154 4.36 4.45 -2.38
C LEU A 154 4.96 3.14 -1.84
N ASP A 155 6.19 2.82 -2.24
CA ASP A 155 6.93 1.65 -1.78
C ASP A 155 7.13 1.71 -0.25
N GLU A 156 7.51 2.88 0.29
CA GLU A 156 7.68 3.13 1.72
C GLU A 156 6.40 2.83 2.52
N ILE A 157 5.26 3.40 2.12
CA ILE A 157 3.98 3.18 2.83
C ILE A 157 3.40 1.79 2.59
N SER A 158 3.74 1.15 1.48
CA SER A 158 3.41 -0.27 1.22
C SER A 158 4.30 -1.24 2.00
N GLY A 159 5.29 -0.77 2.75
CA GLY A 159 6.18 -1.61 3.55
C GLY A 159 7.33 -2.25 2.76
N TYR A 160 7.63 -1.78 1.54
CA TYR A 160 8.86 -2.13 0.85
C TYR A 160 10.01 -1.29 1.41
N GLN A 161 11.07 -1.96 1.86
CA GLN A 161 12.28 -1.27 2.30
C GLN A 161 13.24 -1.09 1.11
N PRO A 162 13.95 0.05 1.01
CA PRO A 162 15.08 0.16 0.11
C PRO A 162 16.08 -0.94 0.49
N SER A 163 16.48 -1.77 -0.48
CA SER A 163 17.47 -2.80 -0.22
C SER A 163 18.78 -2.15 0.25
N VAL A 164 19.33 -2.63 1.36
CA VAL A 164 20.55 -2.08 2.00
C VAL A 164 21.77 -2.07 1.05
N GLU A 165 21.70 -2.79 -0.06
CA GLU A 165 22.76 -2.87 -1.09
C GLU A 165 22.91 -1.61 -1.95
N GLU A 166 21.92 -0.70 -2.01
CA GLU A 166 22.03 0.54 -2.80
C GLU A 166 22.78 1.67 -2.09
N VAL A 167 22.95 1.60 -0.77
CA VAL A 167 23.64 2.67 0.01
C VAL A 167 25.17 2.54 -0.04
N ALA A 168 25.71 1.37 -0.43
CA ALA A 168 27.15 1.09 -0.36
C ALA A 168 27.95 1.47 -1.63
N LYS A 169 27.35 2.17 -2.61
CA LYS A 169 28.01 2.48 -3.90
C LYS A 169 28.12 3.97 -4.27
N ASN A 170 27.78 4.90 -3.37
CA ASN A 170 27.98 6.34 -3.60
C ASN A 170 29.17 6.89 -2.82
#